data_AF-A0A839TCP6-F1
#
_entry.id   AF-A0A839TCP6-F1
#
_cell.length_a   1.000
_cell.length_b   1.000
_cell.length_c   1.000
_cell.angle_alpha   90.00
_cell.angle_beta   90.00
_cell.angle_gamma   90.00
#
_symmetry.space_group_name_H-M   'P 1'
#
loop_
_entity.id
_entity.type
_entity.pdbx_description
1 polymer ?
#
loop_
_entity_poly.entity_id
_entity_poly.type
_entity_poly.pdbx_seq_one_letter_code
_entity_poly.pdbx_strand_id
1 'polypeptide(L)'
;MMNATDISSRLKPIINTLNRFSAWLLLLAIIWLCWTAARLLWLLLAAPLAPALPLAPLQNTANSNTDYSGLFAIFADPDPIAAPVQPPPNIVLKGVLIAIPESLSSAMLDVNGEVKNYRIGDTLKDSDYTLVAVDWNEVIIADAYDKETVIRMAEAMPLDQSAMLAGAVSNQRLPDNTILPNSPNTPSPDQVNPETAPNGETSSEGEPKSAIDEAVTELQSNPASYLSRMGVMASGESYQVTAAMPAKLRNRLGLEPGDKVLTVNGQSVGSNPEQDANVLQQVKQAGEAQIEVQRGDQVITIRQQF
;
A
#
# COMPACT_ATOMS: atom_id res chain seq x y z
N MET A 1 -70.04 65.79 -12.58
CA MET A 1 -69.38 66.11 -11.29
C MET A 1 -69.76 65.01 -10.29
N MET A 2 -68.92 63.98 -10.12
CA MET A 2 -69.12 62.96 -9.09
C MET A 2 -68.53 63.49 -7.77
N ASN A 3 -69.35 63.61 -6.73
CA ASN A 3 -68.96 64.14 -5.42
C ASN A 3 -67.94 63.21 -4.72
N ALA A 4 -66.91 63.79 -4.11
CA ALA A 4 -65.87 63.08 -3.34
C ALA A 4 -66.42 62.29 -2.13
N THR A 5 -67.64 62.59 -1.70
CA THR A 5 -68.35 61.92 -0.61
C THR A 5 -68.88 60.53 -0.97
N ASP A 6 -69.12 60.24 -2.27
CA ASP A 6 -69.58 58.91 -2.73
C ASP A 6 -68.45 57.88 -2.82
N ILE A 7 -67.21 58.33 -3.03
CA ILE A 7 -66.04 57.44 -3.17
C ILE A 7 -65.59 56.91 -1.80
N SER A 8 -65.66 57.75 -0.77
CA SER A 8 -65.26 57.40 0.61
C SER A 8 -66.26 56.47 1.31
N SER A 9 -67.55 56.53 0.99
CA SER A 9 -68.57 55.61 1.49
C SER A 9 -68.50 54.23 0.84
N ARG A 10 -68.09 54.14 -0.43
CA ARG A 10 -67.85 52.87 -1.16
C ARG A 10 -66.57 52.15 -0.73
N LEU A 11 -65.53 52.87 -0.29
CA LEU A 11 -64.26 52.30 0.16
C LEU A 11 -64.32 51.70 1.58
N LYS A 12 -65.15 52.27 2.46
CA LYS A 12 -65.29 51.84 3.86
C LYS A 12 -65.69 50.36 4.06
N PRO A 13 -66.67 49.80 3.31
CA PRO A 13 -66.97 48.37 3.39
C PRO A 13 -65.84 47.50 2.83
N ILE A 14 -65.13 47.96 1.79
CA ILE A 14 -64.02 47.24 1.14
C ILE A 14 -62.83 47.12 2.10
N ILE A 15 -62.49 48.20 2.83
CA ILE A 15 -61.43 48.20 3.83
C ILE A 15 -61.78 47.28 5.01
N ASN A 16 -63.05 47.26 5.44
CA ASN A 16 -63.50 46.35 6.50
C ASN A 16 -63.45 44.88 6.05
N THR A 17 -63.83 44.56 4.80
CA THR A 17 -63.66 43.21 4.25
C THR A 17 -62.19 42.83 4.12
N LEU A 18 -61.33 43.76 3.71
CA LEU A 18 -59.89 43.51 3.58
C LEU A 18 -59.23 43.29 4.95
N ASN A 19 -59.68 44.00 6.00
CA ASN A 19 -59.20 43.79 7.36
C ASN A 19 -59.68 42.44 7.94
N ARG A 20 -60.90 42.01 7.63
CA ARG A 20 -61.40 40.67 7.99
C ARG A 20 -60.62 39.57 7.26
N PHE A 21 -60.30 39.77 5.99
CA PHE A 21 -59.43 38.87 5.23
C PHE A 21 -58.00 38.84 5.79
N SER A 22 -57.46 39.99 6.19
CA SER A 22 -56.13 40.10 6.83
C SER A 22 -56.10 39.32 8.14
N ALA A 23 -57.13 39.45 8.99
CA ALA A 23 -57.23 38.69 10.23
C ALA A 23 -57.30 37.16 9.98
N TRP A 24 -58.02 36.74 8.94
CA TRP A 24 -58.12 35.33 8.57
C TRP A 24 -56.81 34.78 7.98
N LEU A 25 -56.12 35.59 7.16
CA LEU A 25 -54.81 35.28 6.60
C LEU A 25 -53.73 35.20 7.69
N LEU A 26 -53.79 36.08 8.69
CA LEU A 26 -52.91 36.06 9.87
C LEU A 26 -53.14 34.76 10.67
N LEU A 27 -54.40 34.37 10.91
CA LEU A 27 -54.71 33.10 11.57
C LEU A 27 -54.15 31.89 10.80
N LEU A 28 -54.30 31.89 9.48
CA LEU A 28 -53.77 30.83 8.62
C LEU A 28 -52.24 30.78 8.66
N ALA A 29 -51.58 31.94 8.65
CA ALA A 29 -50.13 32.05 8.79
C ALA A 29 -49.63 31.56 10.16
N ILE A 30 -50.34 31.87 11.25
CA ILE A 30 -50.01 31.38 12.60
C ILE A 30 -50.16 29.86 12.67
N ILE A 31 -51.25 29.30 12.14
CA ILE A 31 -51.48 27.85 12.14
C ILE A 31 -50.39 27.15 11.33
N TRP A 32 -50.03 27.70 10.17
CA TRP A 32 -48.95 27.17 9.33
C TRP A 32 -47.60 27.23 10.05
N LEU A 33 -47.26 28.35 10.69
CA LEU A 33 -46.03 28.52 11.45
C LEU A 33 -45.96 27.61 12.69
N CYS A 34 -47.09 27.39 13.36
CA CYS A 34 -47.17 26.46 14.48
C CYS A 34 -46.95 25.01 14.02
N TRP A 35 -47.50 24.63 12.85
CA TRP A 35 -47.30 23.31 12.26
C TRP A 35 -45.85 23.06 11.86
N THR A 36 -45.18 24.04 11.24
CA THR A 36 -43.77 23.91 10.86
C THR A 36 -42.86 23.85 12.08
N ALA A 37 -43.14 24.65 13.12
CA ALA A 37 -42.42 24.60 14.39
C ALA A 37 -42.56 23.25 15.08
N ALA A 38 -43.77 22.67 15.12
CA ALA A 38 -44.01 21.35 15.68
C ALA A 38 -43.26 20.25 14.90
N ARG A 39 -43.21 20.35 13.56
CA ARG A 39 -42.46 19.42 12.71
C ARG A 39 -40.95 19.50 12.96
N LEU A 40 -40.40 20.70 13.09
CA LEU A 40 -38.98 20.92 13.41
C LEU A 40 -38.64 20.41 14.81
N LEU A 41 -39.51 20.68 15.78
CA LEU A 41 -39.37 20.16 17.15
C LEU A 41 -39.32 18.64 17.14
N TRP A 42 -40.17 17.97 16.35
CA TRP A 42 -40.17 16.52 16.23
C TRP A 42 -38.87 15.99 15.61
N LEU A 43 -38.34 16.63 14.57
CA LEU A 43 -37.05 16.21 13.99
C LEU A 43 -35.88 16.34 14.97
N LEU A 44 -35.96 17.29 15.92
CA LEU A 44 -34.93 17.53 16.92
C LEU A 44 -35.04 16.56 18.11
N LEU A 45 -36.26 16.16 18.50
CA LEU A 45 -36.51 15.23 19.60
C LEU A 45 -36.41 13.74 19.21
N ALA A 46 -36.80 13.39 17.98
CA ALA A 46 -36.52 12.07 17.40
C ALA A 46 -35.78 12.26 16.07
N ALA A 47 -34.50 12.60 16.18
CA ALA A 47 -33.60 12.38 15.08
C ALA A 47 -33.72 10.91 14.66
N PRO A 48 -34.03 10.60 13.38
CA PRO A 48 -34.15 9.22 12.92
C PRO A 48 -32.81 8.54 13.13
N LEU A 49 -32.73 7.69 14.15
CA LEU A 49 -31.60 6.82 14.39
C LEU A 49 -31.47 5.93 13.16
N ALA A 50 -30.30 5.97 12.51
CA ALA A 50 -30.02 5.04 11.43
C ALA A 50 -30.25 3.61 11.95
N PRO A 51 -30.92 2.72 11.18
CA PRO A 51 -31.07 1.34 11.59
C PRO A 51 -29.68 0.77 11.83
N ALA A 52 -29.38 0.43 13.09
CA ALA A 52 -28.14 -0.22 13.44
C ALA A 52 -28.17 -1.59 12.77
N LEU A 53 -27.34 -1.78 11.74
CA LEU A 53 -27.14 -3.08 11.15
C LEU A 53 -26.46 -3.95 12.20
N PRO A 54 -27.11 -5.03 12.69
CA PRO A 54 -26.42 -5.96 13.57
C PRO A 54 -25.22 -6.51 12.79
N LEU A 55 -24.04 -6.42 13.39
CA LEU A 55 -22.84 -7.08 12.87
C LEU A 55 -23.10 -8.58 12.97
N ALA A 56 -23.57 -9.17 11.87
CA ALA A 56 -23.61 -10.61 11.73
C ALA A 56 -22.15 -11.09 11.71
N PRO A 57 -21.76 -12.08 12.53
CA PRO A 57 -20.49 -12.74 12.33
C PRO A 57 -20.46 -13.27 10.89
N LEU A 58 -19.31 -13.16 10.23
CA LEU A 58 -19.03 -13.90 9.01
C LEU A 58 -19.11 -15.40 9.35
N GLN A 59 -20.32 -15.95 9.35
CA GLN A 59 -20.52 -17.37 9.37
C GLN A 59 -20.08 -17.86 8.00
N ASN A 60 -18.94 -18.54 7.98
CA ASN A 60 -18.51 -19.35 6.86
C ASN A 60 -19.57 -20.43 6.65
N THR A 61 -20.60 -20.09 5.87
CA THR A 61 -21.74 -20.96 5.64
C THR A 61 -21.34 -21.92 4.54
N ALA A 62 -20.44 -22.84 4.88
CA ALA A 62 -20.07 -23.95 4.01
C ALA A 62 -21.21 -24.96 3.82
N ASN A 63 -22.37 -24.77 4.47
CA ASN A 63 -23.47 -25.74 4.49
C ASN A 63 -24.88 -25.11 4.55
N SER A 64 -25.19 -24.10 3.73
CA SER A 64 -26.59 -23.74 3.44
C SER A 64 -26.92 -24.15 2.01
N ASN A 65 -27.63 -25.27 1.89
CA ASN A 65 -28.02 -25.94 0.66
C ASN A 65 -29.19 -25.23 -0.06
N THR A 66 -29.16 -23.89 -0.08
CA THR A 66 -30.14 -23.07 -0.80
C THR A 66 -29.37 -22.13 -1.71
N ASP A 67 -29.23 -22.59 -2.94
CA ASP A 67 -28.42 -21.95 -3.97
C ASP A 67 -29.18 -20.75 -4.58
N TYR A 68 -28.76 -19.54 -4.21
CA TYR A 68 -29.25 -18.29 -4.81
C TYR A 68 -28.30 -17.75 -5.89
N SER A 69 -27.26 -18.50 -6.29
CA SER A 69 -26.26 -18.08 -7.27
C SER A 69 -26.85 -17.80 -8.67
N GLY A 70 -27.99 -18.41 -9.01
CA GLY A 70 -28.67 -18.20 -10.28
C GLY A 70 -29.33 -16.83 -10.47
N LEU A 71 -29.55 -16.06 -9.40
CA LEU A 71 -30.23 -14.75 -9.49
C LEU A 71 -29.32 -13.61 -9.95
N PHE A 72 -27.99 -13.80 -9.86
CA PHE A 72 -27.00 -12.82 -10.30
C PHE A 72 -26.26 -13.25 -11.58
N ALA A 73 -26.49 -14.47 -12.07
CA ALA A 73 -25.92 -14.98 -13.32
C ALA A 73 -26.37 -14.19 -14.57
N ILE A 74 -27.44 -13.39 -14.48
CA ILE A 74 -27.90 -12.52 -15.58
C ILE A 74 -26.98 -11.31 -15.80
N PHE A 75 -26.20 -10.95 -14.79
CA PHE A 75 -25.21 -9.87 -14.83
C PHE A 75 -23.78 -10.38 -14.88
N ALA A 76 -23.58 -11.71 -14.88
CA ALA A 76 -22.28 -12.27 -15.13
C ALA A 76 -21.96 -12.09 -16.61
N ASP A 77 -20.80 -11.49 -16.91
CA ASP A 77 -20.21 -11.59 -18.24
C ASP A 77 -20.15 -13.09 -18.60
N PRO A 78 -20.55 -13.49 -19.82
CA PRO A 78 -20.47 -14.88 -20.20
C PRO A 78 -19.02 -15.33 -20.07
N ASP A 79 -18.78 -16.36 -19.26
CA ASP A 79 -17.47 -17.00 -19.18
C ASP A 79 -17.01 -17.29 -20.61
N PRO A 80 -15.84 -16.77 -21.03
CA PRO A 80 -15.32 -17.04 -22.35
C PRO A 80 -15.19 -18.56 -22.46
N ILE A 81 -15.79 -19.10 -23.53
CA ILE A 81 -15.82 -20.53 -23.84
C ILE A 81 -14.39 -21.06 -23.64
N ALA A 82 -14.20 -21.91 -22.63
CA ALA A 82 -12.90 -22.43 -22.29
C ALA A 82 -12.30 -23.15 -23.51
N ALA A 83 -11.31 -22.50 -24.13
CA ALA A 83 -10.45 -23.13 -25.12
C ALA A 83 -9.79 -24.37 -24.47
N PRO A 84 -9.52 -25.43 -25.24
CA PRO A 84 -8.91 -26.65 -24.71
C PRO A 84 -7.68 -26.29 -23.90
N VAL A 85 -7.57 -26.88 -22.70
CA VAL A 85 -6.42 -26.74 -21.80
C VAL A 85 -5.19 -27.23 -22.55
N GLN A 86 -4.50 -26.32 -23.24
CA GLN A 86 -3.17 -26.56 -23.74
C GLN A 86 -2.28 -26.75 -22.51
N PRO A 87 -1.49 -27.84 -22.43
CA PRO A 87 -0.55 -28.00 -21.34
C PRO A 87 0.33 -26.74 -21.29
N PRO A 88 0.51 -26.11 -20.11
CA PRO A 88 1.27 -24.88 -20.02
C PRO A 88 2.66 -25.17 -20.61
N PRO A 89 3.08 -24.43 -21.66
CA PRO A 89 4.41 -24.59 -22.19
C PRO A 89 5.40 -24.38 -21.04
N ASN A 90 6.46 -25.19 -20.99
CA ASN A 90 7.46 -25.10 -19.94
C ASN A 90 8.34 -23.86 -20.21
N ILE A 91 7.78 -22.70 -19.87
CA ILE A 91 8.39 -21.38 -20.02
C ILE A 91 8.78 -20.90 -18.63
N VAL A 92 10.08 -20.67 -18.43
CA VAL A 92 10.60 -20.13 -17.18
C VAL A 92 11.20 -18.75 -17.44
N LEU A 93 10.70 -17.75 -16.72
CA LEU A 93 11.25 -16.40 -16.75
C LEU A 93 12.59 -16.38 -15.99
N LYS A 94 13.69 -16.08 -16.69
CA LYS A 94 15.05 -16.03 -16.13
C LYS A 94 15.49 -14.60 -15.80
N GLY A 95 14.98 -13.61 -16.52
CA GLY A 95 15.34 -12.22 -16.30
C GLY A 95 14.47 -11.26 -17.09
N VAL A 96 14.44 -10.00 -16.65
CA VAL A 96 13.72 -8.91 -17.32
C VAL A 96 14.61 -7.69 -17.40
N LEU A 97 14.52 -6.97 -18.50
CA LEU A 97 15.14 -5.68 -18.72
C LEU A 97 14.01 -4.69 -19.02
N ILE A 98 13.73 -3.80 -18.07
CA ILE A 98 12.77 -2.73 -18.25
C ILE A 98 13.46 -1.55 -18.92
N ALA A 99 12.89 -1.07 -20.01
CA ALA A 99 13.35 0.12 -20.71
C ALA A 99 12.29 1.24 -20.65
N ILE A 100 12.72 2.48 -20.86
CA ILE A 100 11.84 3.62 -21.07
C ILE A 100 12.16 4.16 -22.47
N PRO A 101 11.22 4.09 -23.44
CA PRO A 101 9.82 3.64 -23.31
C PRO A 101 9.66 2.12 -23.11
N GLU A 102 8.54 1.73 -22.49
CA GLU A 102 8.23 0.35 -22.10
C GLU A 102 8.26 -0.65 -23.26
N SER A 103 7.97 -0.20 -24.48
CA SER A 103 8.01 -0.99 -25.71
C SER A 103 9.41 -1.54 -26.06
N LEU A 104 10.46 -0.98 -25.45
CA LEU A 104 11.84 -1.45 -25.61
C LEU A 104 12.24 -2.48 -24.54
N SER A 105 11.31 -2.85 -23.66
CA SER A 105 11.57 -3.85 -22.62
C SER A 105 11.74 -5.23 -23.23
N SER A 106 12.54 -6.05 -22.54
CA SER A 106 12.99 -7.35 -23.04
C SER A 106 12.99 -8.35 -21.89
N ALA A 107 12.59 -9.58 -22.16
CA ALA A 107 12.60 -10.67 -21.19
C ALA A 107 13.49 -11.81 -21.67
N MET A 108 14.26 -12.37 -20.74
CA MET A 108 15.02 -13.58 -20.96
C MET A 108 14.19 -14.77 -20.51
N LEU A 109 13.74 -15.56 -21.49
CA LEU A 109 12.83 -16.68 -21.30
C LEU A 109 13.56 -17.97 -21.64
N ASP A 110 13.41 -18.97 -20.78
CA ASP A 110 13.78 -20.35 -21.05
C ASP A 110 12.54 -21.04 -21.60
N VAL A 111 12.53 -21.28 -22.92
CA VAL A 111 11.43 -21.95 -23.61
C VAL A 111 11.90 -23.33 -24.00
N ASN A 112 11.34 -24.37 -23.37
CA ASN A 112 11.69 -25.77 -23.63
C ASN A 112 13.20 -26.08 -23.49
N GLY A 113 13.92 -25.39 -22.60
CA GLY A 113 15.34 -25.61 -22.32
C GLY A 113 16.30 -24.72 -23.13
N GLU A 114 15.79 -23.86 -24.02
CA GLU A 114 16.60 -22.86 -24.72
C GLU A 114 16.35 -21.47 -24.15
N VAL A 115 17.40 -20.86 -23.58
CA VAL A 115 17.34 -19.51 -23.04
C VAL A 115 17.57 -18.49 -24.15
N LYS A 116 16.58 -17.65 -24.40
CA LYS A 116 16.62 -16.58 -25.40
C LYS A 116 16.08 -15.28 -24.86
N ASN A 117 16.51 -14.18 -25.48
CA ASN A 117 15.98 -12.86 -25.21
C ASN A 117 14.83 -12.55 -26.18
N TYR A 118 13.70 -12.12 -25.65
CA TYR A 118 12.49 -11.76 -26.38
C TYR A 118 12.08 -10.33 -26.05
N ARG A 119 11.66 -9.57 -27.06
CA ARG A 119 11.11 -8.22 -26.91
C ARG A 119 9.59 -8.25 -26.96
N ILE A 120 8.97 -7.17 -26.51
CA ILE A 120 7.52 -6.99 -26.66
C ILE A 120 7.16 -7.04 -28.15
N GLY A 121 6.23 -7.93 -28.51
CA GLY A 121 5.80 -8.25 -29.86
C GLY A 121 6.48 -9.48 -30.48
N ASP A 122 7.53 -10.02 -29.86
CA ASP A 122 8.20 -11.22 -30.38
C ASP A 122 7.37 -12.48 -30.10
N THR A 123 7.32 -13.38 -31.09
CA THR A 123 6.76 -14.73 -30.92
C THR A 123 7.78 -15.63 -30.22
N LEU A 124 7.31 -16.35 -29.20
CA LEU A 124 8.12 -17.33 -28.47
C LEU A 124 8.41 -18.53 -29.37
N LYS A 125 9.64 -19.04 -29.28
CA LYS A 125 10.09 -20.10 -30.19
C LYS A 125 9.32 -21.39 -29.93
N ASP A 126 8.91 -22.05 -31.02
CA ASP A 126 8.19 -23.32 -31.00
C ASP A 126 6.85 -23.24 -30.23
N SER A 127 6.23 -22.05 -30.20
CA SER A 127 4.94 -21.81 -29.55
C SER A 127 4.15 -20.70 -30.25
N ASP A 128 2.84 -20.71 -30.14
CA ASP A 128 1.95 -19.66 -30.68
C ASP A 128 1.78 -18.48 -29.71
N TYR A 129 2.68 -18.34 -28.74
CA TYR A 129 2.63 -17.27 -27.75
C TYR A 129 3.46 -16.07 -28.19
N THR A 130 2.95 -14.88 -27.91
CA THR A 130 3.62 -13.60 -28.13
C THR A 130 3.87 -12.90 -26.81
N LEU A 131 5.01 -12.24 -26.67
CA LEU A 131 5.30 -11.44 -25.49
C LEU A 131 4.60 -10.08 -25.61
N VAL A 132 3.61 -9.81 -24.76
CA VAL A 132 2.79 -8.58 -24.86
C VAL A 132 3.18 -7.53 -23.82
N ALA A 133 3.67 -7.95 -22.65
CA ALA A 133 4.16 -7.02 -21.63
C ALA A 133 5.32 -7.62 -20.83
N VAL A 134 6.20 -6.74 -20.35
CA VAL A 134 7.35 -7.09 -19.52
C VAL A 134 7.34 -6.18 -18.29
N ASP A 135 7.15 -6.79 -17.13
CA ASP A 135 7.20 -6.16 -15.82
C ASP A 135 8.46 -6.59 -15.05
N TRP A 136 8.65 -6.02 -13.86
CA TRP A 136 9.85 -6.24 -13.04
C TRP A 136 9.99 -7.66 -12.50
N ASN A 137 8.89 -8.40 -12.35
CA ASN A 137 8.86 -9.76 -11.81
C ASN A 137 7.98 -10.71 -12.61
N GLU A 138 7.32 -10.23 -13.67
CA GLU A 138 6.39 -11.00 -14.45
C GLU A 138 6.45 -10.59 -15.91
N VAL A 139 6.06 -11.53 -16.77
CA VAL A 139 5.84 -11.26 -18.19
C VAL A 139 4.46 -11.74 -18.55
N ILE A 140 3.82 -11.01 -19.44
CA ILE A 140 2.51 -11.38 -19.97
C ILE A 140 2.72 -11.89 -21.38
N ILE A 141 2.29 -13.13 -21.62
CA ILE A 141 2.27 -13.72 -22.96
C ILE A 141 0.82 -13.90 -23.41
N ALA A 142 0.53 -13.60 -24.67
CA ALA A 142 -0.77 -13.85 -25.28
C ALA A 142 -0.68 -15.03 -26.24
N ASP A 143 -1.66 -15.93 -26.22
CA ASP A 143 -1.79 -16.99 -27.23
C ASP A 143 -2.37 -16.46 -28.55
N ALA A 144 -2.55 -17.35 -29.53
CA ALA A 144 -3.16 -17.02 -30.83
C ALA A 144 -4.61 -16.51 -30.75
N TYR A 145 -5.27 -16.61 -29.60
CA TYR A 145 -6.64 -16.17 -29.35
C TYR A 145 -6.69 -14.93 -28.43
N ASP A 146 -5.58 -14.20 -28.30
CA ASP A 146 -5.42 -13.06 -27.39
C ASP A 146 -5.65 -13.38 -25.91
N LYS A 147 -5.51 -14.66 -25.51
CA LYS A 147 -5.60 -15.05 -24.10
C LYS A 147 -4.28 -14.79 -23.41
N GLU A 148 -4.30 -13.85 -22.46
CA GLU A 148 -3.14 -13.50 -21.65
C GLU A 148 -2.85 -14.54 -20.56
N THR A 149 -1.57 -14.89 -20.43
CA THR A 149 -1.03 -15.75 -19.38
C THR A 149 0.15 -15.03 -18.72
N VAL A 150 0.08 -14.89 -17.39
CA VAL A 150 1.12 -14.24 -16.61
C VAL A 150 2.13 -15.28 -16.14
N ILE A 151 3.38 -15.12 -16.56
CA ILE A 151 4.51 -15.94 -16.10
C ILE A 151 5.28 -15.13 -15.08
N ARG A 152 5.26 -15.58 -13.83
CA ARG A 152 6.01 -14.98 -12.73
C ARG A 152 7.40 -15.57 -12.66
N MET A 153 8.39 -14.75 -12.32
CA MET A 153 9.74 -15.21 -12.03
C MET A 153 9.71 -16.12 -10.81
N ALA A 154 10.09 -17.39 -10.98
CA ALA A 154 10.05 -18.39 -9.90
C ALA A 154 11.09 -18.11 -8.80
N GLU A 155 12.16 -17.40 -9.14
CA GLU A 155 13.29 -17.15 -8.26
C GLU A 155 13.60 -15.65 -8.31
N ALA A 156 13.40 -14.95 -7.18
CA ALA A 156 13.75 -13.55 -7.10
C ALA A 156 15.26 -13.42 -7.29
N MET A 157 15.69 -12.91 -8.46
CA MET A 157 17.11 -12.64 -8.67
C MET A 157 17.59 -11.70 -7.56
N PRO A 158 18.60 -12.07 -6.75
CA PRO A 158 19.16 -11.17 -5.78
C PRO A 158 19.81 -10.02 -6.55
N LEU A 159 19.21 -8.83 -6.46
CA LEU A 159 19.79 -7.58 -6.97
C LEU A 159 21.03 -7.16 -6.16
N ASP A 160 21.29 -7.83 -5.03
CA ASP A 160 22.50 -7.68 -4.24
C ASP A 160 23.69 -8.37 -4.93
N GLN A 161 24.17 -7.76 -6.01
CA GLN A 161 25.42 -8.13 -6.67
C GLN A 161 26.66 -7.76 -5.85
N SER A 162 26.52 -7.25 -4.62
CA SER A 162 27.66 -6.94 -3.75
C SER A 162 28.53 -8.18 -3.51
N ALA A 163 27.92 -9.37 -3.43
CA ALA A 163 28.63 -10.63 -3.29
C ALA A 163 29.39 -11.08 -4.57
N MET A 164 28.87 -10.75 -5.75
CA MET A 164 29.52 -11.08 -7.04
C MET A 164 30.60 -10.05 -7.40
N LEU A 165 30.43 -8.78 -7.01
CA LEU A 165 31.47 -7.75 -7.12
C LEU A 165 32.63 -8.02 -6.15
N ALA A 166 32.36 -8.55 -4.95
CA ALA A 166 33.39 -8.90 -3.98
C ALA A 166 34.36 -10.00 -4.47
N GLY A 167 33.91 -10.88 -5.38
CA GLY A 167 34.76 -11.90 -6.01
C GLY A 167 35.48 -11.46 -7.29
N ALA A 168 34.98 -10.43 -7.98
CA ALA A 168 35.50 -10.01 -9.28
C ALA A 168 36.50 -8.84 -9.23
N VAL A 169 36.66 -8.17 -8.08
CA VAL A 169 37.67 -7.11 -7.87
C VAL A 169 38.88 -7.62 -7.08
N SER A 170 39.47 -8.74 -7.52
CA SER A 170 40.84 -9.08 -7.17
C SER A 170 41.77 -8.70 -8.33
N ASN A 171 42.35 -7.50 -8.25
CA ASN A 171 43.59 -7.06 -8.93
C ASN A 171 43.94 -7.73 -10.28
N GLN A 172 43.14 -7.51 -11.33
CA GLN A 172 43.64 -7.72 -12.69
C GLN A 172 44.47 -6.49 -13.11
N ARG A 173 45.72 -6.45 -12.64
CA ARG A 173 46.76 -5.53 -13.09
C ARG A 173 46.92 -5.65 -14.61
N LEU A 174 46.63 -4.59 -15.36
CA LEU A 174 47.01 -4.50 -16.77
C LEU A 174 48.52 -4.71 -16.90
N PRO A 175 49.03 -5.51 -17.87
CA PRO A 175 50.44 -5.51 -18.22
C PRO A 175 50.75 -4.22 -18.99
N ASP A 176 51.16 -3.19 -18.26
CA ASP A 176 51.61 -1.92 -18.84
C ASP A 176 53.07 -2.08 -19.27
N ASN A 177 53.27 -2.41 -20.56
CA ASN A 177 54.58 -2.53 -21.18
C ASN A 177 54.84 -1.26 -22.00
N THR A 178 55.19 -0.17 -21.31
CA THR A 178 55.67 1.07 -21.96
C THR A 178 57.07 1.41 -21.45
N ILE A 179 58.01 1.32 -22.38
CA ILE A 179 59.45 1.55 -22.25
C ILE A 179 59.68 3.06 -22.14
N LEU A 180 60.43 3.54 -21.14
CA LEU A 180 61.40 4.66 -21.21
C LEU A 180 62.06 4.92 -19.82
N PRO A 181 63.34 5.34 -19.76
CA PRO A 181 64.17 5.27 -18.55
C PRO A 181 64.39 6.62 -17.86
N ASN A 182 64.34 6.68 -16.51
CA ASN A 182 65.36 7.35 -15.68
C ASN A 182 65.12 7.19 -14.15
N SER A 183 66.09 6.54 -13.47
CA SER A 183 66.85 6.90 -12.26
C SER A 183 66.23 7.67 -11.05
N PRO A 184 66.81 7.60 -9.83
CA PRO A 184 66.82 6.46 -8.89
C PRO A 184 66.56 6.89 -7.40
N ASN A 185 66.66 5.93 -6.46
CA ASN A 185 66.89 6.10 -5.00
C ASN A 185 65.70 6.53 -4.12
N THR A 186 65.43 6.01 -2.91
CA THR A 186 66.13 5.11 -1.95
C THR A 186 65.10 4.70 -0.84
N PRO A 187 65.42 3.76 0.08
CA PRO A 187 64.45 2.84 0.71
C PRO A 187 64.22 2.99 2.24
N SER A 188 63.17 2.28 2.71
CA SER A 188 62.95 1.68 4.07
C SER A 188 62.59 2.61 5.25
N PRO A 189 62.12 2.12 6.43
CA PRO A 189 61.87 0.71 6.84
C PRO A 189 60.56 0.42 7.62
N ASP A 190 60.28 -0.89 7.75
CA ASP A 190 59.76 -1.63 8.91
C ASP A 190 58.41 -1.26 9.58
N GLN A 191 57.46 -2.19 9.63
CA GLN A 191 57.43 -3.23 10.69
C GLN A 191 56.25 -4.21 10.51
N VAL A 192 56.59 -5.48 10.72
CA VAL A 192 55.73 -6.65 10.83
C VAL A 192 55.22 -6.78 12.27
N ASN A 193 53.91 -6.99 12.47
CA ASN A 193 53.44 -8.06 13.36
C ASN A 193 51.97 -8.47 13.02
N PRO A 194 51.61 -9.75 13.13
CA PRO A 194 50.30 -10.32 12.77
C PRO A 194 49.35 -10.46 13.97
N GLU A 195 48.16 -10.98 13.71
CA GLU A 195 47.08 -11.37 14.64
C GLU A 195 46.13 -10.26 15.11
N THR A 196 44.95 -10.20 14.50
CA THR A 196 43.72 -10.71 15.13
C THR A 196 42.67 -10.96 14.04
N ALA A 197 42.43 -12.22 13.70
CA ALA A 197 41.18 -12.61 13.06
C ALA A 197 40.08 -12.64 14.13
N PRO A 198 38.85 -12.29 13.76
CA PRO A 198 37.80 -13.28 13.89
C PRO A 198 37.12 -13.50 12.54
N ASN A 199 37.26 -14.71 12.03
CA ASN A 199 36.23 -15.32 11.18
C ASN A 199 35.00 -15.63 12.05
N GLY A 200 33.83 -15.50 11.44
CA GLY A 200 32.51 -15.82 11.97
C GLY A 200 31.53 -14.80 11.39
N GLU A 201 30.95 -15.00 10.20
CA GLU A 201 29.93 -16.01 9.96
C GLU A 201 29.12 -16.30 11.23
N THR A 202 28.09 -15.49 11.43
CA THR A 202 26.92 -15.92 12.19
C THR A 202 25.71 -15.25 11.56
N SER A 203 25.13 -15.97 10.59
CA SER A 203 23.69 -16.02 10.39
C SER A 203 23.07 -16.48 11.70
N SER A 204 23.02 -15.59 12.69
CA SER A 204 22.29 -15.82 13.91
C SER A 204 20.85 -15.44 13.60
N GLU A 205 20.04 -16.49 13.45
CA GLU A 205 18.73 -16.60 14.06
C GLU A 205 18.86 -16.21 15.56
N GLY A 206 19.15 -14.93 15.81
CA GLY A 206 19.49 -14.36 17.09
C GLY A 206 18.26 -13.63 17.61
N GLU A 207 17.88 -13.99 18.83
CA GLU A 207 16.72 -13.52 19.56
C GLU A 207 16.29 -12.08 19.23
N PRO A 208 14.98 -11.80 19.18
CA PRO A 208 14.46 -10.47 18.88
C PRO A 208 15.08 -9.38 19.76
N LYS A 209 15.54 -9.70 20.97
CA LYS A 209 16.32 -8.80 21.85
C LYS A 209 17.47 -8.08 21.15
N SER A 210 18.23 -8.77 20.28
CA SER A 210 19.36 -8.17 19.55
C SER A 210 18.91 -7.23 18.43
N ALA A 211 17.76 -7.50 17.81
CA ALA A 211 17.22 -6.66 16.75
C ALA A 211 16.63 -5.35 17.29
N ILE A 212 16.04 -5.36 18.50
CA ILE A 212 15.60 -4.13 19.16
C ILE A 212 16.81 -3.27 19.58
N ASP A 213 17.92 -3.87 20.01
CA ASP A 213 19.14 -3.11 20.38
C ASP A 213 19.78 -2.37 19.20
N GLU A 214 19.83 -3.03 18.04
CA GLU A 214 20.25 -2.40 16.79
C GLU A 214 19.28 -1.26 16.42
N ALA A 215 17.97 -1.52 16.52
CA ALA A 215 16.94 -0.53 16.21
C ALA A 215 17.07 0.74 17.08
N VAL A 216 17.27 0.60 18.39
CA VAL A 216 17.45 1.74 19.30
C VAL A 216 18.68 2.56 18.90
N THR A 217 19.80 1.90 18.60
CA THR A 217 21.07 2.57 18.23
C THR A 217 20.98 3.31 16.89
N GLU A 218 20.39 2.66 15.89
CA GLU A 218 20.24 3.20 14.55
C GLU A 218 19.23 4.35 14.51
N LEU A 219 18.15 4.25 15.29
CA LEU A 219 17.15 5.31 15.37
C LEU A 219 17.67 6.57 16.08
N GLN A 220 18.66 6.43 16.98
CA GLN A 220 19.35 7.57 17.62
C GLN A 220 20.44 8.19 16.75
N SER A 221 21.21 7.37 16.03
CA SER A 221 22.37 7.84 15.27
C SER A 221 22.04 8.25 13.83
N ASN A 222 21.13 7.53 13.18
CA ASN A 222 20.72 7.78 11.80
C ASN A 222 19.28 7.30 11.53
N PRO A 223 18.27 8.04 12.03
CA PRO A 223 16.87 7.63 11.90
C PRO A 223 16.40 7.55 10.45
N ALA A 224 16.84 8.45 9.57
CA ALA A 224 16.40 8.47 8.18
C ALA A 224 16.79 7.19 7.43
N SER A 225 18.02 6.72 7.60
CA SER A 225 18.50 5.47 6.98
C SER A 225 17.82 4.25 7.59
N TYR A 226 17.63 4.23 8.91
CA TYR A 226 16.95 3.13 9.59
C TYR A 226 15.50 2.97 9.12
N LEU A 227 14.72 4.07 9.12
CA LEU A 227 13.32 4.07 8.71
C LEU A 227 13.17 3.64 7.25
N SER A 228 14.06 4.13 6.37
CA SER A 228 14.08 3.74 4.95
C SER A 228 14.35 2.24 4.78
N ARG A 229 15.33 1.68 5.52
CA ARG A 229 15.66 0.25 5.51
C ARG A 229 14.50 -0.62 6.00
N MET A 230 13.79 -0.15 7.01
CA MET A 230 12.60 -0.81 7.55
C MET A 230 11.35 -0.59 6.69
N GLY A 231 11.43 0.24 5.65
CA GLY A 231 10.32 0.56 4.76
C GLY A 231 9.19 1.33 5.45
N VAL A 232 9.54 2.18 6.40
CA VAL A 232 8.62 3.08 7.10
C VAL A 232 9.03 4.53 6.85
N MET A 233 8.05 5.43 6.79
CA MET A 233 8.30 6.87 6.65
C MET A 233 7.66 7.66 7.78
N ALA A 234 8.35 8.69 8.28
CA ALA A 234 7.78 9.59 9.27
C ALA A 234 6.71 10.48 8.61
N SER A 235 5.52 10.53 9.22
CA SER A 235 4.35 11.28 8.75
C SER A 235 3.88 12.26 9.83
N GLY A 236 4.81 13.01 10.42
CA GLY A 236 4.60 14.09 11.41
C GLY A 236 4.16 13.64 12.80
N GLU A 237 3.16 12.77 12.91
CA GLU A 237 2.59 12.25 14.16
C GLU A 237 2.37 10.73 14.10
N SER A 238 2.95 10.08 13.08
CA SER A 238 2.84 8.64 12.89
C SER A 238 3.95 8.12 12.00
N TYR A 239 4.18 6.80 12.02
CA TYR A 239 4.98 6.12 11.01
C TYR A 239 4.10 5.45 9.97
N GLN A 240 4.23 5.85 8.72
CA GLN A 240 3.51 5.22 7.63
C GLN A 240 4.31 4.03 7.07
N VAL A 241 3.67 2.88 7.03
CA VAL A 241 4.20 1.65 6.43
C VAL A 241 4.16 1.79 4.91
N THR A 242 5.27 1.46 4.26
CA THR A 242 5.39 1.53 2.80
C THR A 242 5.47 0.13 2.19
N ALA A 243 5.35 0.05 0.86
CA ALA A 243 5.56 -1.20 0.13
C ALA A 243 7.00 -1.75 0.26
N ALA A 244 7.96 -0.90 0.65
CA ALA A 244 9.34 -1.31 0.88
C ALA A 244 9.55 -2.09 2.19
N MET A 245 8.55 -2.12 3.08
CA MET A 245 8.66 -2.92 4.31
C MET A 245 8.74 -4.43 3.96
N PRO A 246 9.71 -5.18 4.49
CA PRO A 246 9.88 -6.59 4.17
C PRO A 246 8.59 -7.41 4.39
N ALA A 247 8.19 -8.18 3.37
CA ALA A 247 6.92 -8.93 3.38
C ALA A 247 6.78 -9.87 4.59
N LYS A 248 7.88 -10.51 5.02
CA LYS A 248 7.90 -11.38 6.19
C LYS A 248 7.51 -10.64 7.48
N LEU A 249 8.02 -9.43 7.68
CA LEU A 249 7.72 -8.62 8.86
C LEU A 249 6.29 -8.10 8.83
N ARG A 250 5.88 -7.60 7.65
CA ARG A 250 4.53 -7.09 7.40
C ARG A 250 3.46 -8.16 7.65
N ASN A 251 3.64 -9.36 7.09
CA ASN A 251 2.72 -10.48 7.29
C ASN A 251 2.67 -10.96 8.74
N ARG A 252 3.81 -10.99 9.43
CA ARG A 252 3.88 -11.40 10.86
C ARG A 252 3.11 -10.45 11.77
N LEU A 253 3.20 -9.15 11.50
CA LEU A 253 2.53 -8.13 12.28
C LEU A 253 1.10 -7.85 11.80
N GLY A 254 0.68 -8.41 10.66
CA GLY A 254 -0.62 -8.13 10.05
C GLY A 254 -0.74 -6.70 9.49
N LEU A 255 0.39 -6.07 9.19
CA LEU A 255 0.46 -4.71 8.65
C LEU A 255 0.21 -4.71 7.13
N GLU A 256 -0.21 -3.58 6.60
CA GLU A 256 -0.43 -3.33 5.17
C GLU A 256 0.26 -2.03 4.74
N PRO A 257 0.68 -1.90 3.47
CA PRO A 257 1.18 -0.62 2.97
C PRO A 257 0.11 0.47 3.08
N GLY A 258 0.48 1.62 3.63
CA GLY A 258 -0.44 2.73 3.92
C GLY A 258 -0.91 2.78 5.38
N ASP A 259 -0.69 1.72 6.15
CA ASP A 259 -0.93 1.72 7.60
C ASP A 259 -0.12 2.81 8.31
N LYS A 260 -0.74 3.52 9.25
CA LYS A 260 -0.08 4.55 10.06
C LYS A 260 0.02 4.11 11.51
N VAL A 261 1.24 3.87 11.98
CA VAL A 261 1.51 3.56 13.38
C VAL A 261 1.40 4.84 14.20
N LEU A 262 0.41 4.89 15.09
CA LEU A 262 0.11 6.03 15.94
C LEU A 262 0.83 5.93 17.29
N THR A 263 0.70 4.77 17.95
CA THR A 263 1.25 4.56 19.29
C THR A 263 1.91 3.19 19.42
N VAL A 264 2.90 3.11 20.33
CA VAL A 264 3.56 1.88 20.76
C VAL A 264 3.57 1.87 22.30
N ASN A 265 3.00 0.83 22.89
CA ASN A 265 2.73 0.70 24.34
C ASN A 265 2.00 1.92 24.94
N GLY A 266 1.08 2.51 24.16
CA GLY A 266 0.33 3.71 24.55
C GLY A 266 1.09 5.03 24.43
N GLN A 267 2.35 4.99 23.98
CA GLN A 267 3.16 6.17 23.72
C GLN A 267 3.09 6.55 22.24
N SER A 268 2.80 7.83 21.96
CA SER A 268 2.78 8.35 20.57
C SER A 268 4.16 8.23 19.92
N VAL A 269 4.19 7.83 18.65
CA VAL A 269 5.42 7.71 17.84
C VAL A 269 5.32 8.49 16.54
N GLY A 270 6.44 8.70 15.85
CA GLY A 270 6.49 9.31 14.52
C GLY A 270 6.74 10.82 14.53
N SER A 271 6.62 11.47 15.69
CA SER A 271 6.94 12.90 15.84
C SER A 271 8.42 13.19 15.94
N ASN A 272 9.16 12.34 16.65
CA ASN A 272 10.61 12.45 16.72
C ASN A 272 11.25 11.05 16.81
N PRO A 273 11.85 10.56 15.72
CA PRO A 273 12.53 9.27 15.71
C PRO A 273 13.54 9.07 16.84
N GLU A 274 14.34 10.08 17.17
CA GLU A 274 15.34 9.97 18.24
C GLU A 274 14.70 9.75 19.62
N GLN A 275 13.51 10.32 19.85
CA GLN A 275 12.76 10.12 21.09
C GLN A 275 12.07 8.75 21.10
N ASP A 276 11.59 8.30 19.95
CA ASP A 276 10.93 7.01 19.76
C ASP A 276 11.87 5.83 20.07
N ALA A 277 13.19 6.03 20.00
CA ALA A 277 14.18 5.05 20.45
C ALA A 277 14.01 4.66 21.93
N ASN A 278 13.57 5.59 22.79
CA ASN A 278 13.29 5.29 24.20
C ASN A 278 12.06 4.40 24.35
N VAL A 279 11.08 4.52 23.45
CA VAL A 279 9.89 3.67 23.42
C VAL A 279 10.27 2.24 23.07
N LEU A 280 11.16 2.06 22.08
CA LEU A 280 11.70 0.75 21.74
C LEU A 280 12.51 0.14 22.90
N GLN A 281 13.24 0.95 23.65
CA GLN A 281 13.96 0.47 24.83
C GLN A 281 13.02 -0.02 25.95
N GLN A 282 11.85 0.61 26.11
CA GLN A 282 10.82 0.14 27.04
C GLN A 282 10.18 -1.17 26.57
N VAL A 283 9.87 -1.26 25.27
CA VAL A 283 9.38 -2.51 24.64
C VAL A 283 10.37 -3.66 24.88
N LYS A 284 11.68 -3.40 24.75
CA LYS A 284 12.72 -4.39 25.04
C LYS A 284 12.65 -4.90 26.47
N GLN A 285 12.45 -4.01 27.45
CA GLN A 285 12.37 -4.37 28.87
C GLN A 285 11.09 -5.14 29.19
N ALA A 286 9.99 -4.80 28.52
CA ALA A 286 8.70 -5.46 28.69
C ALA A 286 8.63 -6.84 28.02
N GLY A 287 9.40 -7.06 26.94
CA GLY A 287 9.32 -8.27 26.12
C GLY A 287 8.04 -8.34 25.27
N GLU A 288 7.24 -7.29 25.27
CA GLU A 288 6.02 -7.18 24.48
C GLU A 288 5.79 -5.74 23.98
N ALA A 289 5.16 -5.65 22.81
CA ALA A 289 4.70 -4.41 22.20
C ALA A 289 3.21 -4.50 21.88
N GLN A 290 2.47 -3.48 22.30
CA GLN A 290 1.13 -3.16 21.83
C GLN A 290 1.22 -1.97 20.87
N ILE A 291 0.88 -2.15 19.61
CA ILE A 291 1.04 -1.17 18.54
C ILE A 291 -0.35 -0.78 18.05
N GLU A 292 -0.68 0.51 18.06
CA GLU A 292 -1.92 1.01 17.48
C GLU A 292 -1.66 1.58 16.10
N VAL A 293 -2.44 1.10 15.13
CA VAL A 293 -2.25 1.37 13.73
C VAL A 293 -3.56 1.83 13.12
N GLN A 294 -3.53 2.92 12.37
CA GLN A 294 -4.65 3.39 11.59
C GLN A 294 -4.58 2.84 10.16
N ARG A 295 -5.64 2.14 9.75
CA ARG A 295 -5.87 1.65 8.39
C ARG A 295 -7.12 2.31 7.83
N GLY A 296 -6.96 3.25 6.91
CA GLY A 296 -8.04 4.13 6.47
C GLY A 296 -8.64 4.89 7.66
N ASP A 297 -9.91 4.64 7.97
CA ASP A 297 -10.62 5.26 9.09
C ASP A 297 -10.66 4.40 10.37
N GLN A 298 -10.09 3.19 10.34
CA GLN A 298 -10.14 2.26 11.46
C GLN A 298 -8.80 2.24 12.22
N VAL A 299 -8.86 2.24 13.56
CA VAL A 299 -7.70 1.97 14.43
C VAL A 299 -7.72 0.50 14.84
N ILE A 300 -6.60 -0.18 14.63
CA ILE A 300 -6.36 -1.60 14.90
C ILE A 300 -5.24 -1.69 15.93
N THR A 301 -5.38 -2.57 16.92
CA THR A 301 -4.34 -2.84 17.91
C THR A 301 -3.67 -4.18 17.62
N ILE A 302 -2.36 -4.16 17.45
CA ILE A 302 -1.52 -5.34 17.22
C ILE A 302 -0.70 -5.61 18.48
N ARG A 303 -0.62 -6.86 18.91
CA ARG A 303 0.21 -7.27 20.06
C ARG A 303 1.28 -8.24 19.58
N GLN A 304 2.53 -7.94 19.91
CA GLN A 304 3.69 -8.76 19.56
C GLN A 304 4.51 -9.05 20.81
N GLN A 305 4.87 -10.31 20.98
CA GLN A 305 5.79 -10.76 22.02
C GLN A 305 7.16 -11.09 21.40
N PHE A 306 8.25 -10.82 22.12
CA PHE A 306 9.62 -10.95 21.66
C PHE A 306 10.41 -11.91 22.57
#